data_AF-A0A966BJM5-F1
#
_entry.id   AF-A0A966BJM5-F1
#
_cell.length_a   1.000
_cell.length_b   1.000
_cell.length_c   1.000
_cell.angle_alpha   90.00
_cell.angle_beta   90.00
_cell.angle_gamma   90.00
#
_symmetry.space_group_name_H-M   'P 1'
#
loop_
_entity.id
_entity.type
_entity.pdbx_description
1 polymer ?
#
loop_
_entity_poly.entity_id
_entity_poly.type
_entity_poly.pdbx_seq_one_letter_code
_entity_poly.pdbx_strand_id
1 'polypeptide(L)' 'EIMGVRHKQLAVHGVQFHPESILTECGHDLLKNFLEGKP' A
#
# COMPACT_ATOMS: atom_id res chain seq x y z
N GLU A 1 16.51 1.72 1.78
CA GLU A 1 15.93 1.05 0.60
C GLU A 1 14.57 1.65 0.29
N ILE A 2 14.08 1.58 -0.95
CA ILE A 2 12.77 2.10 -1.34
C ILE A 2 11.78 0.93 -1.29
N MET A 3 10.84 0.97 -0.33
CA MET A 3 9.86 -0.11 -0.12
C MET A 3 8.45 0.23 -0.63
N GLY A 4 8.22 1.50 -0.99
CA GLY A 4 6.97 1.95 -1.56
C GLY A 4 7.10 3.32 -2.22
N VAL A 5 6.18 3.59 -3.15
CA VAL A 5 6.12 4.82 -3.95
C VAL A 5 4.67 5.27 -4.10
N ARG A 6 4.47 6.58 -4.26
CA ARG A 6 3.18 7.14 -4.68
C ARG A 6 3.36 8.15 -5.80
N HIS A 7 2.43 8.16 -6.73
CA HIS A 7 2.37 9.22 -7.72
C HIS A 7 1.89 10.54 -7.06
N LYS A 8 2.47 11.68 -7.46
CA LYS A 8 2.15 12.98 -6.82
C LYS A 8 0.77 13.51 -7.16
N GLN A 9 0.27 13.17 -8.35
CA GLN A 9 -0.96 13.73 -8.93
C GLN A 9 -2.04 12.68 -9.22
N LEU A 10 -1.67 11.39 -9.24
CA LEU A 10 -2.57 10.30 -9.60
C LEU A 10 -2.77 9.42 -8.37
N ALA A 11 -3.94 8.79 -8.25
CA ALA A 11 -4.26 7.84 -7.19
C ALA A 11 -3.57 6.47 -7.42
N VAL A 12 -2.25 6.49 -7.59
CA VAL A 12 -1.44 5.30 -7.89
C VAL A 12 -0.37 5.16 -6.81
N HIS A 13 -0.34 3.98 -6.19
CA HIS A 13 0.57 3.60 -5.12
C HIS A 13 1.19 2.25 -5.46
N GLY A 14 2.45 2.03 -5.05
CA GLY A 14 3.14 0.76 -5.23
C GLY A 14 3.94 0.41 -3.99
N VAL A 15 3.97 -0.86 -3.62
CA VAL A 15 4.79 -1.41 -2.54
C VAL A 15 5.60 -2.59 -3.06
N GLN A 16 6.80 -2.81 -2.51
CA GLN A 16 7.69 -3.88 -2.94
C GLN A 16 7.35 -5.24 -2.32
N PHE A 17 6.58 -5.25 -1.23
CA PHE A 17 6.14 -6.45 -0.54
C PHE A 17 4.69 -6.81 -0.90
N HIS A 18 4.25 -7.96 -0.41
CA HIS A 18 2.90 -8.48 -0.58
C HIS A 18 2.00 -8.11 0.61
N PRO A 19 1.25 -7.00 0.58
CA PRO A 19 0.32 -6.63 1.64
C PRO A 19 -0.85 -7.62 1.79
N GLU A 20 -1.07 -8.49 0.80
CA GLU A 20 -2.04 -9.56 0.85
C GLU A 20 -1.57 -10.81 1.62
N SER A 21 -0.28 -10.91 1.94
CA SER A 21 0.29 -12.06 2.65
C SER A 21 -0.11 -12.06 4.13
N ILE A 22 -0.43 -13.24 4.67
CA ILE A 22 -0.70 -13.45 6.11
C ILE A 22 0.48 -13.06 7.02
N LEU A 23 1.69 -13.02 6.46
CA LEU A 23 2.91 -12.63 7.18
C LEU A 23 3.09 -11.11 7.28
N THR A 24 2.28 -10.32 6.56
CA THR A 24 2.33 -8.87 6.61
C THR A 24 1.34 -8.38 7.67
N GLU A 25 1.83 -8.09 8.88
CA GLU A 25 1.02 -7.75 10.06
C GLU A 25 -0.02 -6.63 9.81
N CYS A 26 0.35 -5.60 9.04
CA CYS A 26 -0.54 -4.47 8.70
C CYS A 26 -1.10 -4.53 7.26
N GLY A 27 -1.04 -5.70 6.61
CA GLY A 27 -1.40 -5.87 5.21
C GLY A 27 -2.84 -5.47 4.88
N HIS A 28 -3.79 -5.92 5.72
CA HIS A 28 -5.21 -5.60 5.57
C HIS A 28 -5.51 -4.11 5.74
N ASP A 29 -4.86 -3.43 6.70
CA ASP A 29 -5.05 -1.99 6.90
C ASP A 29 -4.52 -1.18 5.72
N LEU A 30 -3.39 -1.61 5.14
CA LEU A 30 -2.81 -0.97 3.97
C LEU A 30 -3.71 -1.10 2.75
N LEU A 31 -4.29 -2.29 2.53
CA LEU A 31 -5.28 -2.51 1.48
C LEU A 31 -6.57 -1.72 1.72
N LYS A 32 -7.05 -1.64 2.96
CA LYS A 32 -8.22 -0.82 3.32
C LYS A 32 -7.98 0.65 3.01
N ASN A 33 -6.83 1.19 3.40
CA ASN A 33 -6.47 2.58 3.11
C ASN A 33 -6.42 2.84 1.61
N PHE A 34 -5.86 1.92 0.82
CA PHE A 34 -5.85 2.01 -0.63
C PHE A 34 -7.26 2.07 -1.23
N LEU A 35 -8.18 1.21 -0.76
CA LEU A 35 -9.57 1.17 -1.23
C LEU A 35 -10.38 2.40 -0.79
N GLU A 36 -10.12 2.92 0.41
CA GLU A 36 -10.78 4.11 0.96
C GLU A 36 -10.17 5.42 0.44
N GLY A 37 -9.12 5.36 -0.39
CA GLY A 37 -8.41 6.52 -0.92
C GLY A 37 -7.73 7.34 0.18
N LYS A 38 -7.38 6.71 1.30
CA LYS A 38 -6.68 7.34 2.42
C LYS A 38 -5.20 7.56 2.05
N PRO A 39 -4.61 8.70 2.45
CA PRO A 39 -3.21 9.00 2.19
C PRO A 39 -2.25 8.08 2.94
#